data_AF-A0A0M4CYR7-F1
#
_entry.id   AF-A0A0M4CYR7-F1
#
_cell.length_a   1.000
_cell.length_b   1.000
_cell.length_c   1.000
_cell.angle_alpha   90.00
_cell.angle_beta   90.00
_cell.angle_gamma   90.00
#
_symmetry.space_group_name_H-M   'P 1'
#
loop_
_entity.id
_entity.type
_entity.pdbx_description
1 polymer ?
#
loop_
_entity_poly.entity_id
_entity_poly.type
_entity_poly.pdbx_seq_one_letter_code
_entity_poly.pdbx_strand_id
1 'polypeptide(L)'
;MNIHRLISLASILGFAFLANVPLGYLREESKKFSLRWFVLIHISIPFIILLRISGGFDWKIIPLTLGCAIAGQLLGGFLKRRSAR
;
A
#
# COMPACT_ATOMS: atom_id res chain seq x y z
N MET A 1 -17.72 7.49 16.54
CA MET A 1 -17.33 6.68 15.36
C MET A 1 -17.77 5.25 15.64
N ASN A 2 -18.64 4.67 14.81
CA ASN A 2 -19.18 3.32 15.05
C ASN A 2 -18.06 2.27 14.94
N ILE A 3 -18.16 1.19 15.72
CA ILE A 3 -17.17 0.11 15.75
C ILE A 3 -16.88 -0.44 14.34
N HIS A 4 -17.92 -0.58 13.52
CA HIS A 4 -17.80 -1.02 12.12
C HIS A 4 -16.97 -0.07 11.26
N ARG A 5 -17.11 1.25 11.44
CA ARG A 5 -16.30 2.24 10.71
C ARG A 5 -14.84 2.19 11.14
N LEU A 6 -14.58 1.98 12.44
CA LEU A 6 -13.22 1.85 12.95
C LEU A 6 -12.55 0.60 12.38
N ILE A 7 -13.26 -0.53 12.34
CA ILE A 7 -12.78 -1.79 11.74
C ILE A 7 -12.48 -1.56 10.26
N SER A 8 -13.40 -1.01 9.47
CA SER A 8 -13.17 -0.76 8.04
C SER A 8 -11.99 0.20 7.79
N LEU A 9 -11.80 1.19 8.65
CA LEU A 9 -10.67 2.12 8.56
C LEU A 9 -9.34 1.42 8.89
N ALA A 10 -9.31 0.62 9.95
CA ALA A 10 -8.14 -0.17 10.29
C ALA A 10 -7.80 -1.18 9.17
N SER A 11 -8.81 -1.81 8.58
CA SER A 11 -8.64 -2.75 7.47
C SER A 11 -8.05 -2.08 6.23
N ILE A 12 -8.53 -0.90 5.82
CA ILE A 12 -8.00 -0.23 4.62
C ILE A 12 -6.58 0.30 4.83
N LEU A 13 -6.27 0.84 6.02
CA LEU A 13 -4.92 1.31 6.35
C LEU A 13 -3.95 0.15 6.52
N GLY A 14 -4.39 -0.91 7.19
CA GLY A 14 -3.64 -2.16 7.34
C GLY A 14 -3.36 -2.79 5.99
N PHE A 15 -4.34 -2.88 5.09
CA PHE A 15 -4.14 -3.36 3.73
C PHE A 15 -3.17 -2.46 2.96
N ALA A 16 -3.37 -1.14 2.99
CA ALA A 16 -2.49 -0.19 2.32
C ALA A 16 -1.04 -0.33 2.78
N PHE A 17 -0.78 -0.54 4.06
CA PHE A 17 0.57 -0.76 4.56
C PHE A 17 1.10 -2.16 4.25
N LEU A 18 0.41 -3.20 4.74
CA LEU A 18 0.87 -4.59 4.71
C LEU A 18 0.99 -5.14 3.29
N ALA A 19 0.07 -4.79 2.38
CA ALA A 19 0.19 -5.20 0.98
C ALA A 19 1.37 -4.51 0.28
N ASN A 20 1.71 -3.28 0.67
CA ASN A 20 2.80 -2.53 0.05
C ASN A 20 4.20 -2.92 0.55
N VAL A 21 4.32 -3.62 1.69
CA VAL A 21 5.60 -4.19 2.16
C VAL A 21 6.19 -5.23 1.19
N PRO A 22 5.51 -6.35 0.84
CA PRO A 22 6.04 -7.30 -0.12
C PRO A 22 6.16 -6.71 -1.51
N LEU A 23 5.24 -5.82 -1.92
CA LEU A 23 5.35 -5.11 -3.21
C LEU A 23 6.61 -4.24 -3.26
N GLY A 24 6.95 -3.54 -2.18
CA GLY A 24 8.18 -2.77 -2.06
C GLY A 24 9.45 -3.61 -2.11
N TYR A 25 9.41 -4.80 -1.51
CA TYR A 25 10.50 -5.77 -1.57
C TYR A 25 10.75 -6.23 -3.01
N LEU A 26 9.69 -6.67 -3.70
CA LEU A 26 9.76 -7.13 -5.09
C LEU A 26 10.09 -6.01 -6.09
N ARG A 27 9.62 -4.78 -5.80
CA ARG A 27 9.91 -3.60 -6.62
C ARG A 27 11.40 -3.29 -6.64
N GLU A 28 12.09 -3.49 -5.53
CA GLU A 28 13.51 -3.21 -5.42
C GLU A 28 14.38 -4.14 -6.30
N GLU A 29 13.91 -5.36 -6.60
CA GLU A 29 14.56 -6.28 -7.55
C GLU A 29 14.27 -5.94 -9.03
N SER A 30 13.25 -5.12 -9.28
CA SER A 30 12.82 -4.79 -10.65
C SER A 30 13.60 -3.59 -11.20
N LYS A 31 13.89 -3.60 -12.51
CA LYS A 31 14.47 -2.43 -13.18
C LYS A 31 13.52 -1.23 -13.07
N LYS A 32 14.03 -0.09 -12.62
CA LYS A 32 13.27 1.17 -12.58
C LYS A 32 12.69 1.48 -13.97
N PHE A 33 11.45 1.96 -14.01
CA PHE A 33 10.69 2.22 -15.25
C PHE A 33 10.38 1.00 -16.12
N SER A 34 10.58 -0.22 -15.63
CA SER A 34 10.04 -1.41 -16.29
C SER A 34 8.53 -1.54 -16.05
N LEU A 35 7.86 -2.30 -16.92
CA LEU A 35 6.43 -2.61 -16.79
C LEU A 35 6.15 -3.32 -15.45
N ARG A 36 7.05 -4.20 -15.01
CA ARG A 36 6.99 -4.85 -13.69
C ARG A 36 7.09 -3.84 -12.54
N TRP A 37 8.01 -2.88 -12.62
CA TRP A 37 8.15 -1.82 -11.61
C TRP A 37 6.87 -0.97 -11.52
N PHE A 38 6.29 -0.61 -12.67
CA PHE A 38 5.05 0.16 -12.74
C PHE A 38 3.88 -0.61 -12.11
N VAL A 39 3.71 -1.89 -12.47
CA VAL A 39 2.67 -2.76 -11.91
C VAL A 39 2.83 -2.90 -10.40
N LEU A 40 4.03 -3.13 -9.88
CA LEU A 40 4.26 -3.31 -8.44
C LEU A 40 3.93 -2.07 -7.60
N ILE A 41 3.99 -0.88 -8.19
CA ILE A 41 3.57 0.36 -7.53
C ILE A 41 2.06 0.53 -7.60
N HIS A 42 1.46 0.28 -8.77
CA HIS A 42 0.06 0.63 -9.01
C HIS A 42 -0.92 -0.48 -8.64
N ILE A 43 -0.48 -1.74 -8.54
CA ILE A 43 -1.39 -2.87 -8.32
C ILE A 43 -2.19 -2.74 -7.02
N SER A 44 -1.64 -2.11 -5.98
CA SER A 44 -2.34 -1.91 -4.70
C SER A 44 -3.41 -0.81 -4.77
N ILE A 45 -3.28 0.15 -5.69
CA ILE A 45 -4.16 1.33 -5.79
C ILE A 45 -5.62 0.94 -6.11
N PRO A 46 -5.92 0.10 -7.14
CA PRO A 46 -7.28 -0.35 -7.40
C PRO A 46 -7.94 -1.03 -6.20
N PHE A 47 -7.21 -1.88 -5.46
CA PHE A 47 -7.74 -2.54 -4.27
C PHE A 47 -8.04 -1.54 -3.14
N ILE A 48 -7.15 -0.55 -2.91
CA ILE A 48 -7.39 0.50 -1.92
C ILE A 48 -8.63 1.33 -2.32
N ILE A 49 -8.81 1.65 -3.60
CA ILE A 49 -9.99 2.36 -4.09
C ILE A 49 -11.27 1.55 -3.84
N LEU A 50 -11.27 0.25 -4.15
CA LEU A 50 -12.41 -0.64 -3.91
C LEU A 50 -12.77 -0.73 -2.42
N LEU A 51 -11.78 -0.88 -1.54
CA LEU A 51 -11.97 -0.88 -0.09
C LEU A 51 -12.49 0.47 0.43
N ARG A 52 -12.03 1.58 -0.15
CA ARG A 52 -12.51 2.91 0.20
C ARG A 52 -13.98 3.11 -0.16
N ILE A 53 -14.36 2.75 -1.38
CA ILE A 53 -15.73 2.93 -1.90
C ILE A 53 -16.70 2.03 -1.12
N SER A 54 -16.34 0.75 -0.91
CA SER A 54 -17.15 -0.18 -0.10
C SER A 54 -17.27 0.24 1.36
N GLY A 55 -16.24 0.86 1.93
CA GLY A 55 -16.26 1.42 3.28
C GLY A 55 -16.98 2.77 3.42
N GLY A 56 -17.41 3.39 2.30
CA GLY A 56 -18.08 4.70 2.30
C GLY A 56 -17.21 5.84 2.83
N PHE A 57 -15.89 5.77 2.61
CA PHE A 57 -14.95 6.77 3.12
C PHE A 57 -14.75 7.95 2.16
N ASP A 58 -14.70 9.15 2.72
CA ASP A 58 -14.46 10.40 1.98
C ASP A 58 -13.03 10.53 1.42
N TRP A 59 -12.83 11.54 0.58
CA TRP A 59 -11.51 11.82 -0.03
C TRP A 59 -10.44 12.19 1.02
N LYS A 60 -10.88 12.59 2.22
CA LYS A 60 -10.01 12.92 3.36
C LYS A 60 -9.11 11.77 3.82
N ILE A 61 -9.49 10.52 3.55
CA ILE A 61 -8.66 9.35 3.93
C ILE A 61 -7.54 9.05 2.93
N ILE A 62 -7.61 9.62 1.72
CA ILE A 62 -6.67 9.30 0.63
C ILE A 62 -5.22 9.61 1.04
N PRO A 63 -4.88 10.79 1.61
CA PRO A 63 -3.52 11.08 2.07
C PRO A 63 -3.01 10.07 3.10
N LEU A 64 -3.91 9.59 3.98
CA LEU A 64 -3.56 8.61 5.01
C LEU A 64 -3.27 7.23 4.39
N THR A 65 -4.15 6.74 3.51
CA THR A 65 -3.91 5.47 2.77
C THR A 65 -2.67 5.53 1.89
N LEU A 66 -2.41 6.68 1.26
CA LEU A 66 -1.22 6.90 0.44
C LEU A 66 0.05 6.91 1.30
N GLY A 67 0.01 7.57 2.47
CA GLY A 67 1.09 7.53 3.44
C GLY A 67 1.43 6.10 3.89
N CYS A 68 0.42 5.29 4.21
CA CYS A 68 0.59 3.88 4.53
C CYS A 68 1.19 3.08 3.36
N ALA A 69 0.72 3.30 2.13
CA ALA A 69 1.23 2.63 0.94
C ALA A 69 2.71 2.97 0.67
N ILE A 70 3.08 4.25 0.77
CA ILE A 70 4.46 4.71 0.62
C ILE A 70 5.34 4.13 1.73
N ALA A 71 4.89 4.17 2.98
CA ALA A 71 5.62 3.59 4.11
C ALA A 71 5.87 2.09 3.92
N GLY A 72 4.86 1.33 3.45
CA GLY A 72 5.01 -0.08 3.12
C GLY A 72 6.04 -0.31 2.01
N GLN A 73 5.95 0.45 0.92
CA GLN A 73 6.89 0.37 -0.21
C GLN A 73 8.35 0.64 0.20
N LEU A 74 8.56 1.65 1.06
CA LEU A 74 9.87 2.02 1.59
C LEU A 74 10.42 0.94 2.52
N LEU A 75 9.59 0.41 3.43
CA LEU A 75 9.97 -0.66 4.34
C LEU A 75 10.35 -1.93 3.56
N GLY A 76 9.53 -2.33 2.59
CA GLY A 76 9.81 -3.47 1.72
C GLY A 76 11.15 -3.34 0.99
N GLY A 77 11.39 -2.17 0.38
CA GLY A 77 12.65 -1.88 -0.31
C GLY A 77 13.84 -1.85 0.65
N PHE A 78 13.67 -1.34 1.87
CA PHE A 78 14.71 -1.37 2.90
C PHE A 78 15.07 -2.80 3.31
N LEU A 79 14.08 -3.66 3.54
CA LEU A 79 14.27 -5.07 3.87
C LEU A 79 15.04 -5.80 2.75
N LYS A 80 14.70 -5.54 1.48
CA LYS A 80 15.43 -6.13 0.36
C LYS A 80 16.89 -5.68 0.31
N ARG A 81 17.14 -4.36 0.44
CA ARG A 81 18.51 -3.81 0.43
C ARG A 81 19.35 -4.35 1.60
N ARG A 82 18.75 -4.56 2.77
CA ARG A 82 19.44 -5.16 3.92
C ARG A 82 19.76 -6.63 3.71
N SER A 83 18.86 -7.39 3.09
CA SER A 83 19.07 -8.81 2.78
C SER A 83 20.08 -9.05 1.64
N ALA A 84 20.35 -8.04 0.82
CA ALA A 84 21.32 -8.11 -0.27
C ALA A 84 22.73 -7.62 0.12
N ARG A 85 22.91 -7.17 1.38
CA ARG A 85 24.22 -6.90 2.00
C ARG A 85 24.64 -8.12 2.80
#